data_AF-A0A061NL99-F1
#
_entry.id   AF-A0A061NL99-F1
#
_cell.length_a   1.000
_cell.length_b   1.000
_cell.length_c   1.000
_cell.angle_alpha   90.00
_cell.angle_beta   90.00
_cell.angle_gamma   90.00
#
_symmetry.space_group_name_H-M   'P 1'
#
loop_
_entity.id
_entity.type
_entity.pdbx_description
1 polymer ?
#
loop_
_entity_poly.entity_id
_entity_poly.type
_entity_poly.pdbx_seq_one_letter_code
_entity_poly.pdbx_strand_id
1 'polypeptide(L)'
;MKSAEKRPVTYRSKEALNRGFGGFLRDMDYIEALKDVRVPALIIAGQHDWITPPAANEEIAKAMPNGEYRLFENSSHKVMVDEPERFHYEMVSFLERHGQVRAAQSSVAEER
;
A
#
# COMPACT_ATOMS: atom_id res chain seq x y z
N MET A 1 -30.98 19.11 -17.03
CA MET A 1 -30.27 17.86 -16.66
C MET A 1 -29.13 17.67 -17.64
N LYS A 2 -27.88 17.99 -17.25
CA LYS A 2 -26.72 17.77 -18.13
C LYS A 2 -26.46 16.27 -18.18
N SER A 3 -26.50 15.70 -19.38
CA SER A 3 -26.11 14.31 -19.63
C SER A 3 -24.72 14.07 -19.02
N ALA A 4 -24.62 13.11 -18.10
CA ALA A 4 -23.34 12.72 -17.53
C ALA A 4 -22.49 12.13 -18.65
N GLU A 5 -21.47 12.87 -19.05
CA GLU A 5 -20.48 12.45 -20.03
C GLU A 5 -19.90 11.10 -19.58
N LYS A 6 -20.11 10.04 -20.38
CA LYS A 6 -19.59 8.71 -20.07
C LYS A 6 -18.07 8.82 -19.96
N ARG A 7 -17.51 8.54 -18.78
CA ARG A 7 -16.05 8.49 -18.56
C ARG A 7 -15.42 7.65 -19.68
N PRO A 8 -14.35 8.13 -20.34
CA PRO A 8 -13.75 7.40 -21.44
C PRO A 8 -13.34 6.00 -20.98
N VAL A 9 -13.66 5.00 -21.81
CA VAL A 9 -13.23 3.62 -21.59
C VAL A 9 -11.70 3.64 -21.59
N THR A 10 -11.09 3.36 -20.44
CA THR A 10 -9.63 3.29 -20.32
C THR A 10 -9.12 2.11 -21.15
N TYR A 11 -8.57 2.40 -22.32
CA TYR A 11 -7.91 1.39 -23.15
C TYR A 11 -6.58 1.04 -22.48
N ARG A 12 -6.54 -0.08 -21.76
CA ARG A 12 -5.26 -0.68 -21.34
C ARG A 12 -4.45 -0.98 -22.60
N SER A 13 -3.31 -0.33 -22.77
CA SER A 13 -2.41 -0.61 -23.90
C SER A 13 -1.82 -2.00 -23.72
N LYS A 14 -2.27 -2.95 -24.56
CA LYS A 14 -1.75 -4.32 -24.57
C LYS A 14 -0.24 -4.34 -24.83
N GLU A 15 0.24 -3.44 -25.67
CA GLU A 15 1.66 -3.30 -25.99
C GLU A 15 2.47 -2.89 -24.76
N ALA A 16 2.01 -1.89 -24.02
CA ALA A 16 2.68 -1.46 -22.79
C ALA A 16 2.68 -2.57 -21.72
N LEU A 17 1.54 -3.26 -21.55
CA LEU A 17 1.43 -4.38 -20.61
C LEU A 17 2.39 -5.52 -20.98
N ASN A 18 2.42 -5.92 -22.25
CA ASN A 18 3.30 -6.99 -22.71
C ASN A 18 4.78 -6.61 -22.59
N ARG A 19 5.14 -5.35 -22.85
CA ARG A 19 6.51 -4.86 -22.66
C ARG A 19 6.94 -4.91 -21.19
N GLY A 20 6.03 -4.63 -20.26
CA GLY A 20 6.27 -4.75 -18.82
C GLY A 20 6.37 -6.21 -18.38
N PHE A 21 5.26 -6.94 -18.45
CA PHE A 21 5.15 -8.32 -17.94
C PHE A 21 6.00 -9.34 -18.71
N GLY A 22 6.28 -9.09 -19.99
CA GLY A 22 7.19 -9.90 -20.79
C GLY A 22 8.65 -9.48 -20.70
N GLY A 23 8.93 -8.33 -20.08
CA GLY A 23 10.27 -7.75 -20.00
C GLY A 23 10.62 -7.37 -18.56
N PHE A 24 10.87 -6.08 -18.34
CA PHE A 24 11.54 -5.58 -17.13
C PHE A 24 10.85 -5.91 -15.81
N LEU A 25 9.52 -6.16 -15.78
CA LEU A 25 8.83 -6.52 -14.53
C LEU A 25 9.15 -7.95 -14.06
N ARG A 26 9.68 -8.81 -14.95
CA ARG A 26 10.05 -10.19 -14.60
C ARG A 26 11.27 -10.25 -13.69
N ASP A 27 12.19 -9.31 -13.88
CA ASP A 27 13.49 -9.25 -13.20
C ASP A 27 13.53 -8.11 -12.17
N MET A 28 12.40 -7.42 -11.97
CA MET A 28 12.30 -6.31 -11.03
C MET A 28 12.27 -6.84 -9.60
N ASP A 29 13.38 -6.65 -8.89
CA ASP A 29 13.52 -7.03 -7.50
C ASP A 29 14.08 -5.84 -6.69
N TYR A 30 13.33 -5.44 -5.66
CA TYR A 30 13.71 -4.37 -4.74
C TYR A 30 13.89 -4.87 -3.31
N ILE A 31 13.84 -6.18 -3.05
CA ILE A 31 13.91 -6.72 -1.68
C ILE A 31 15.15 -6.20 -0.95
N GLU A 32 16.31 -6.20 -1.59
CA GLU A 32 17.54 -5.67 -1.01
C GLU A 32 17.50 -4.16 -0.74
N ALA A 33 16.77 -3.38 -1.54
CA ALA A 33 16.64 -1.94 -1.36
C ALA A 33 15.67 -1.58 -0.22
N LEU A 34 14.76 -2.49 0.16
CA LEU A 34 13.79 -2.26 1.23
C LEU A 34 14.44 -2.05 2.60
N LYS A 35 15.67 -2.54 2.81
CA LYS A 35 16.45 -2.29 4.05
C LYS A 35 16.73 -0.81 4.31
N ASP A 36 16.73 0.00 3.25
CA ASP A 36 16.98 1.44 3.34
C ASP A 36 15.69 2.25 3.56
N VAL A 37 14.51 1.62 3.46
CA VAL A 37 13.22 2.27 3.68
C VAL A 37 12.91 2.31 5.19
N ARG A 38 13.29 3.41 5.83
CA ARG A 38 13.19 3.58 7.30
C ARG A 38 11.88 4.14 7.81
N VAL A 39 10.98 4.59 6.93
CA VAL A 39 9.65 5.07 7.37
C VAL A 39 8.80 3.88 7.82
N PRO A 40 7.88 4.06 8.79
CA PRO A 40 6.90 3.03 9.11
C PRO A 40 6.10 2.62 7.87
N ALA A 41 5.88 1.33 7.69
CA ALA A 41 5.13 0.81 6.54
C ALA A 41 4.18 -0.31 6.97
N LEU A 42 2.94 -0.26 6.50
CA LEU A 42 1.95 -1.32 6.68
C LEU A 42 1.81 -2.12 5.39
N ILE A 43 2.09 -3.41 5.47
CA ILE A 43 1.94 -4.38 4.39
C ILE A 43 0.71 -5.24 4.68
N ILE A 44 -0.24 -5.25 3.75
CA ILE A 44 -1.52 -5.96 3.88
C ILE A 44 -1.60 -7.01 2.77
N ALA A 45 -1.93 -8.26 3.12
CA ALA A 45 -2.15 -9.34 2.16
C ALA A 45 -3.44 -10.10 2.46
N GLY A 46 -4.14 -10.54 1.42
CA GLY A 46 -5.24 -11.49 1.53
C GLY A 46 -4.73 -12.93 1.45
N GLN A 47 -5.19 -13.82 2.33
CA GLN A 47 -4.80 -15.23 2.38
C GLN A 47 -5.03 -15.97 1.06
N HIS A 48 -6.02 -15.55 0.28
CA HIS A 48 -6.40 -16.15 -0.99
C HIS A 48 -5.96 -15.32 -2.21
N ASP A 49 -5.02 -14.40 -2.03
CA ASP A 49 -4.44 -13.63 -3.14
C ASP A 49 -3.41 -14.48 -3.90
N TRP A 50 -3.71 -14.79 -5.16
CA TRP A 50 -2.79 -15.51 -6.05
C TRP A 50 -2.00 -14.56 -6.96
N ILE A 51 -2.37 -13.28 -7.01
CA ILE A 51 -1.71 -12.24 -7.82
C ILE A 51 -0.48 -11.72 -7.07
N THR A 52 -0.67 -11.39 -5.79
CA THR A 52 0.40 -10.98 -4.86
C THR A 52 0.33 -11.85 -3.61
N PRO A 53 0.97 -13.04 -3.63
CA PRO A 53 0.77 -14.03 -2.58
C PRO A 53 1.21 -13.55 -1.19
N PRO A 54 0.60 -14.05 -0.10
CA PRO A 54 0.97 -13.73 1.28
C PRO A 54 2.47 -13.85 1.57
N ALA A 55 3.11 -14.91 1.07
CA ALA A 55 4.54 -15.14 1.30
C ALA A 55 5.43 -14.01 0.76
N ALA A 56 5.13 -13.48 -0.43
CA ALA A 56 5.88 -12.36 -1.01
C ALA A 56 5.67 -11.06 -0.22
N ASN A 57 4.46 -10.83 0.29
CA ASN A 57 4.18 -9.69 1.16
C ASN A 57 4.89 -9.80 2.53
N GLU A 58 4.94 -11.01 3.10
CA GLU A 58 5.67 -11.26 4.33
C GLU A 58 7.18 -11.04 4.14
N GLU A 59 7.73 -11.44 2.99
CA GLU A 59 9.12 -11.17 2.61
C GLU A 59 9.42 -9.66 2.54
N ILE A 60 8.55 -8.89 1.87
CA ILE A 60 8.63 -7.42 1.82
C ILE A 60 8.63 -6.84 3.23
N ALA A 61 7.70 -7.25 4.10
CA ALA A 61 7.62 -6.74 5.46
C ALA A 61 8.87 -7.05 6.29
N LYS A 62 9.45 -8.25 6.13
CA LYS A 62 10.69 -8.66 6.82
C LYS A 62 11.92 -7.90 6.33
N ALA A 63 11.97 -7.53 5.05
CA ALA A 63 13.08 -6.78 4.48
C ALA A 63 13.10 -5.30 4.93
N MET A 64 11.96 -4.76 5.36
CA MET A 64 11.84 -3.39 5.85
C MET A 64 12.17 -3.29 7.35
N PRO A 65 13.01 -2.34 7.80
CA PRO A 65 13.33 -2.17 9.22
C PRO A 65 12.12 -1.89 10.12
N ASN A 66 11.11 -1.19 9.58
CA ASN A 66 9.90 -0.78 10.29
C ASN A 66 8.62 -1.28 9.58
N GLY A 67 8.70 -2.47 8.97
CA GLY A 67 7.58 -3.12 8.30
C GLY A 67 6.61 -3.79 9.28
N GLU A 68 5.32 -3.50 9.16
CA GLU A 68 4.24 -4.18 9.86
C GLU A 68 3.46 -5.04 8.86
N TYR A 69 3.35 -6.35 9.10
CA TYR A 69 2.59 -7.26 8.24
C TYR A 69 1.21 -7.58 8.83
N ARG A 70 0.16 -7.55 8.00
CA ARG A 70 -1.20 -7.99 8.34
C ARG A 70 -1.76 -8.92 7.28
N LEU A 71 -2.05 -10.15 7.69
CA LEU A 71 -2.70 -11.16 6.87
C LEU A 71 -4.21 -11.17 7.12
N PHE A 72 -4.96 -11.02 6.04
CA PHE A 72 -6.43 -11.04 6.02
C PHE A 72 -6.90 -12.43 5.59
N GLU A 73 -7.27 -13.23 6.58
CA GLU A 73 -7.56 -14.67 6.43
C GLU A 73 -8.77 -14.95 5.53
N ASN A 74 -9.71 -14.01 5.38
CA ASN A 74 -10.94 -14.18 4.60
C ASN A 74 -10.95 -13.32 3.32
N SER A 75 -9.78 -12.87 2.86
CA SER A 75 -9.64 -11.97 1.71
C SER A 75 -8.81 -12.57 0.58
N SER A 76 -9.11 -12.16 -0.65
CA SER A 76 -8.26 -12.33 -1.83
C SER A 76 -7.56 -11.00 -2.14
N HIS A 77 -7.33 -10.68 -3.42
CA HIS A 77 -6.55 -9.52 -3.85
C HIS A 77 -7.17 -8.17 -3.47
N LYS A 78 -8.49 -8.10 -3.31
CA LYS A 78 -9.20 -6.85 -2.99
C LYS A 78 -9.60 -6.82 -1.52
N VAL A 79 -8.61 -6.82 -0.65
CA VAL A 79 -8.77 -6.87 0.81
C VAL A 79 -9.74 -5.82 1.36
N MET A 80 -9.69 -4.60 0.83
CA MET A 80 -10.59 -3.49 1.18
C MET A 80 -12.06 -3.70 0.78
N VAL A 81 -12.33 -4.64 -0.14
CA VAL A 81 -13.68 -5.03 -0.56
C VAL A 81 -14.14 -6.26 0.20
N ASP A 82 -13.24 -7.22 0.43
CA ASP A 82 -13.55 -8.50 1.05
C ASP A 82 -13.78 -8.36 2.57
N GLU A 83 -12.96 -7.56 3.27
CA GLU A 83 -13.04 -7.30 4.71
C GLU A 83 -12.93 -5.78 5.03
N PRO A 84 -13.92 -4.96 4.63
CA PRO A 84 -13.81 -3.49 4.65
C PRO A 84 -13.63 -2.90 6.06
N GLU A 85 -14.33 -3.42 7.07
CA GLU A 85 -14.25 -2.91 8.45
C GLU A 85 -12.88 -3.18 9.05
N ARG A 86 -12.35 -4.39 8.86
CA ARG A 86 -11.02 -4.77 9.34
C ARG A 86 -9.93 -4.00 8.61
N PHE A 87 -10.06 -3.82 7.29
CA PHE A 87 -9.13 -3.02 6.50
C PHE A 87 -9.08 -1.58 7.01
N HIS A 88 -10.24 -0.97 7.24
CA HIS A 88 -10.35 0.38 7.80
C HIS A 88 -9.69 0.46 9.18
N TYR A 89 -9.98 -0.50 10.06
CA TYR A 89 -9.41 -0.54 11.40
C TYR A 89 -7.87 -0.60 11.39
N GLU A 90 -7.28 -1.49 10.59
CA GLU A 90 -5.81 -1.62 10.49
C GLU A 90 -5.18 -0.34 9.92
N MET A 91 -5.79 0.24 8.88
CA MET A 91 -5.33 1.50 8.29
C MET A 91 -5.35 2.66 9.30
N VAL A 92 -6.49 2.90 9.95
CA VAL A 92 -6.63 4.00 10.91
C VAL A 92 -5.70 3.79 12.09
N SER A 93 -5.65 2.58 12.64
CA SER A 93 -4.76 2.26 13.76
C SER A 93 -3.29 2.50 13.40
N PHE A 94 -2.87 2.15 12.19
CA PHE A 94 -1.51 2.45 11.71
C PHE A 94 -1.26 3.96 11.60
N LEU A 95 -2.21 4.71 11.04
CA LEU A 95 -2.11 6.17 10.93
C LEU A 95 -2.14 6.86 12.29
N GLU A 96 -2.87 6.36 13.29
CA GLU A 96 -2.84 6.94 14.63
C GLU A 96 -1.49 6.72 15.33
N ARG A 97 -0.87 5.54 15.13
CA ARG A 97 0.46 5.24 15.67
C ARG A 97 1.58 6.09 15.05
N HIS A 98 1.48 6.38 13.75
CA HIS A 98 2.60 6.95 12.97
C HIS A 98 2.31 8.33 12.35
N GLY A 99 1.06 8.80 12.38
CA GLY A 99 0.56 9.99 11.70
C GLY A 99 0.61 11.28 12.51
N GLN A 100 1.28 11.29 13.66
CA GLN A 100 1.60 12.54 14.34
C GLN A 100 2.69 13.29 13.55
N VAL A 101 2.24 14.16 12.65
CA VAL A 101 3.05 15.30 12.22
C VAL A 101 3.40 16.06 13.49
N ARG A 102 4.69 16.23 13.79
CA ARG A 102 5.13 17.16 14.83
C ARG A 102 4.42 18.48 14.56
N ALA A 103 3.42 18.83 15.37
CA ALA A 103 2.93 20.19 15.41
C ALA A 103 4.17 21.03 15.71
N ALA A 104 4.59 21.84 14.74
CA ALA A 104 5.64 22.80 14.95
C ALA A 104 5.24 23.57 16.22
N GLN A 105 6.07 23.50 17.25
CA GLN A 105 5.89 24.33 18.43
C GLN A 105 6.04 25.77 17.96
N SER A 106 4.94 26.40 17.59
CA SER A 106 4.87 27.85 17.45
C SER A 106 4.88 28.40 18.87
N SER A 107 6.08 28.57 19.44
CA SER A 107 6.26 29.49 20.55
C SER A 107 5.99 30.89 19.99
N VAL A 108 4.77 31.38 20.17
CA VAL A 108 4.57 32.83 20.20
C VAL A 108 5.18 33.27 21.52
N ALA A 109 6.41 33.75 21.45
CA ALA A 109 7.00 34.52 22.53
C ALA A 109 6.11 35.75 22.73
N GLU A 110 5.45 35.80 23.87
CA GLU A 110 4.71 36.96 24.33
C GLU A 110 5.74 38.02 24.74
N GLU A 111 6.05 38.93 23.82
CA GLU A 111 6.93 40.08 24.07
C GLU A 111 6.12 41.17 24.80
N ARG A 112 6.72 41.67 25.87
CA ARG A 112 6.20 42.70 26.78
C ARG A 112 6.28 44.10 26.18
#